data_AF-A0A1U7WZW7-F1
#
_entry.id   AF-A0A1U7WZW7-F1
#
_cell.length_a   1.000
_cell.length_b   1.000
_cell.length_c   1.000
_cell.angle_alpha   90.00
_cell.angle_beta   90.00
_cell.angle_gamma   90.00
#
_symmetry.space_group_name_H-M   'P 1'
#
loop_
_entity.id
_entity.type
_entity.pdbx_description
1 polymer ?
#
loop_
_entity_poly.entity_id
_entity_poly.type
_entity_poly.pdbx_seq_one_letter_code
_entity_poly.pdbx_strand_id
1 'polypeptide(L)'
;PGTVFCDNISYIFMFLTIATSNLVATSLAQQDKDKVQHQISILLFIGLVCGVVMFIFTRLFGIKAITSFTGENNVDIINSANTYVQIRGLAWPALLVGWVAQSASLGMKDSWGPLKALAIATVINGTGDIVLCRFFSYGIAGAAWATTVSQVVAAYMMIQALNDKGYKGCAISIPSPDELLQIFMIAGPVFLTMMSKVAFYSLLVYFATSMGTQTIAAHQVMVQLFMICAVWGEPLSQTAQSFMPELLYGVNRNLSKARMLLKSLVVVGTSFGLILASVAASVPWLFPKIFSPDPEVIREMHKIVLPYFLALCVTPSILSLEGTLLAGRDLKFISLSMSSIFVLASLLLMLLSSKGLGLSGCWFALVVFQWSRFFIALRRLTLSDGILYSEESTQYELQKLKAV
;
A
#
# COMPACT_ATOMS: atom_id res chain seq x y z
N PRO A 1 6.12 18.24 -7.26
CA PRO A 1 6.11 17.29 -8.41
C PRO A 1 7.16 16.17 -8.28
N GLY A 2 8.43 16.48 -7.98
CA GLY A 2 9.49 15.46 -7.89
C GLY A 2 9.24 14.37 -6.82
N THR A 3 8.82 14.77 -5.62
CA THR A 3 8.41 13.84 -4.54
C THR A 3 7.26 12.94 -4.97
N VAL A 4 6.15 13.56 -5.37
CA VAL A 4 4.93 12.86 -5.84
C VAL A 4 5.23 11.90 -6.99
N PHE A 5 6.08 12.29 -7.93
CA PHE A 5 6.49 11.44 -9.05
C PHE A 5 7.25 10.19 -8.58
N CYS A 6 8.25 10.36 -7.70
CA CYS A 6 8.96 9.23 -7.12
C CYS A 6 8.03 8.30 -6.33
N ASP A 7 7.14 8.86 -5.52
CA ASP A 7 6.25 8.09 -4.65
C ASP A 7 5.21 7.31 -5.48
N ASN A 8 4.58 7.95 -6.47
CA ASN A 8 3.61 7.31 -7.37
C ASN A 8 4.23 6.17 -8.19
N ILE A 9 5.45 6.35 -8.68
CA ILE A 9 6.16 5.27 -9.38
C ILE A 9 6.51 4.13 -8.43
N SER A 10 6.87 4.45 -7.19
CA SER A 10 7.17 3.42 -6.18
C SER A 10 5.94 2.54 -5.91
N TYR A 11 4.73 3.11 -5.92
CA TYR A 11 3.48 2.35 -5.74
C TYR A 11 3.27 1.25 -6.80
N ILE A 12 3.81 1.40 -8.01
CA ILE A 12 3.74 0.36 -9.05
C ILE A 12 4.45 -0.93 -8.58
N PHE A 13 5.49 -0.80 -7.76
CA PHE A 13 6.27 -1.93 -7.24
C PHE A 13 5.69 -2.55 -5.97
N MET A 14 4.54 -2.09 -5.48
CA MET A 14 3.92 -2.62 -4.26
C MET A 14 3.53 -4.10 -4.38
N PHE A 15 3.41 -4.62 -5.60
CA PHE A 15 3.24 -6.06 -5.82
C PHE A 15 4.42 -6.88 -5.26
N LEU A 16 5.65 -6.35 -5.26
CA LEU A 16 6.83 -7.04 -4.70
C LEU A 16 6.65 -7.27 -3.22
N THR A 17 6.17 -6.26 -2.49
CA THR A 17 5.90 -6.32 -1.05
C THR A 17 4.89 -7.42 -0.73
N ILE A 18 3.77 -7.43 -1.44
CA ILE A 18 2.66 -8.37 -1.22
C ILE A 18 3.06 -9.80 -1.62
N ALA A 19 3.69 -9.96 -2.79
CA ALA A 19 4.17 -11.26 -3.26
C ALA A 19 5.21 -11.84 -2.31
N THR A 20 6.16 -11.02 -1.84
CA THR A 20 7.21 -11.45 -0.91
C THR A 20 6.65 -11.92 0.41
N SER A 21 5.81 -11.10 1.06
CA SER A 21 5.20 -11.46 2.35
C SER A 21 4.44 -12.79 2.24
N ASN A 22 3.64 -12.96 1.19
CA ASN A 22 2.86 -14.18 0.98
C ASN A 22 3.74 -15.43 0.70
N LEU A 23 4.70 -15.33 -0.24
CA LEU A 23 5.57 -16.44 -0.63
C LEU A 23 6.46 -16.89 0.52
N VAL A 24 7.03 -15.95 1.27
CA VAL A 24 7.88 -16.22 2.43
C VAL A 24 7.05 -16.83 3.56
N ALA A 25 5.91 -16.23 3.92
CA ALA A 25 5.05 -16.77 4.99
C ALA A 25 4.52 -18.17 4.65
N THR A 26 4.17 -18.43 3.39
CA THR A 26 3.70 -19.76 2.94
C THR A 26 4.82 -20.80 2.96
N SER A 27 6.03 -20.43 2.52
CA SER A 27 7.17 -21.36 2.54
C SER A 27 7.63 -21.65 3.98
N LEU A 28 7.59 -20.64 4.85
CA LEU A 28 7.90 -20.79 6.27
C LEU A 28 6.89 -21.71 6.97
N ALA A 29 5.61 -21.63 6.60
CA ALA A 29 4.57 -22.51 7.10
C ALA A 29 4.82 -24.01 6.79
N GLN A 30 5.53 -24.30 5.69
CA GLN A 30 5.92 -25.65 5.29
C GLN A 30 7.16 -26.17 6.07
N GLN A 31 7.77 -25.34 6.92
CA GLN A 31 8.98 -25.64 7.69
C GLN A 31 10.22 -25.99 6.84
N ASP A 32 10.23 -25.58 5.57
CA ASP A 32 11.32 -25.78 4.64
C ASP A 32 12.21 -24.53 4.58
N LYS A 33 13.31 -24.54 5.33
CA LYS A 33 14.24 -23.40 5.41
C LYS A 33 14.94 -23.11 4.08
N ASP A 34 15.27 -24.14 3.32
CA ASP A 34 15.97 -23.99 2.04
C ASP A 34 15.04 -23.36 1.00
N LYS A 35 13.78 -23.79 0.97
CA LYS A 35 12.75 -23.16 0.14
C LYS A 35 12.51 -21.70 0.52
N VAL A 36 12.48 -21.37 1.82
CA VAL A 36 12.37 -19.96 2.26
C VAL A 36 13.57 -19.15 1.80
N GLN A 37 14.80 -19.65 1.98
CA GLN A 37 16.01 -18.98 1.52
C GLN A 37 15.99 -18.76 0.01
N HIS A 38 15.58 -19.77 -0.76
CA HIS A 38 15.50 -19.68 -2.22
C HIS A 38 14.49 -18.63 -2.69
N GLN A 39 13.28 -18.62 -2.09
CA GLN A 39 12.26 -17.61 -2.37
C GLN A 39 12.74 -16.19 -2.06
N ILE A 40 13.39 -15.98 -0.91
CA ILE A 40 14.01 -14.69 -0.55
C ILE A 40 15.05 -14.30 -1.61
N SER A 41 15.91 -15.23 -2.03
CA SER A 41 17.00 -14.96 -2.97
C SER A 41 16.50 -14.56 -4.37
N ILE A 42 15.43 -15.20 -4.84
CA ILE A 42 14.75 -14.85 -6.10
C ILE A 42 14.09 -13.47 -6.01
N LEU A 43 13.36 -13.21 -4.93
CA LEU A 43 12.65 -11.95 -4.77
C LEU A 43 13.62 -10.77 -4.61
N LEU A 44 14.77 -10.98 -3.96
CA LEU A 44 15.87 -10.01 -3.90
C LEU A 44 16.46 -9.74 -5.28
N PHE A 45 16.63 -10.78 -6.11
CA PHE A 45 17.05 -10.61 -7.51
C PHE A 45 16.06 -9.73 -8.28
N ILE A 46 14.76 -10.04 -8.20
CA ILE A 46 13.72 -9.28 -8.91
C ILE A 46 13.68 -7.83 -8.40
N GLY A 47 13.73 -7.62 -7.08
CA GLY A 47 13.79 -6.29 -6.47
C GLY A 47 15.01 -5.49 -6.96
N LEU A 48 16.18 -6.12 -7.04
CA LEU A 48 17.39 -5.50 -7.57
C LEU A 48 17.25 -5.15 -9.06
N VAL A 49 16.76 -6.07 -9.89
CA VAL A 49 16.55 -5.84 -11.34
C VAL A 49 15.56 -4.70 -11.55
N CYS A 50 14.41 -4.72 -10.87
CA CYS A 50 13.45 -3.62 -10.92
C CYS A 50 14.09 -2.29 -10.48
N GLY A 51 14.90 -2.31 -9.44
CA GLY A 51 15.55 -1.11 -8.91
C GLY A 51 16.62 -0.55 -9.86
N VAL A 52 17.40 -1.41 -10.51
CA VAL A 52 18.36 -1.01 -11.55
C VAL A 52 17.64 -0.47 -12.78
N VAL A 53 16.56 -1.11 -13.23
CA VAL A 53 15.73 -0.61 -14.33
C VAL A 53 15.18 0.77 -14.00
N MET A 54 14.70 0.97 -12.77
CA MET A 54 14.19 2.27 -12.33
C MET A 54 15.27 3.34 -12.19
N PHE A 55 16.46 2.97 -11.72
CA PHE A 55 17.61 3.85 -11.74
C PHE A 55 17.95 4.32 -13.16
N ILE A 56 18.05 3.39 -14.12
CA ILE A 56 18.32 3.71 -15.53
C ILE A 56 17.20 4.58 -16.11
N PHE A 57 15.93 4.21 -15.85
CA PHE A 57 14.77 4.95 -16.33
C PHE A 57 14.78 6.40 -15.82
N THR A 58 14.95 6.60 -14.51
CA THR A 58 15.00 7.95 -13.94
C THR A 58 16.23 8.73 -14.41
N ARG A 59 17.37 8.07 -14.64
CA ARG A 59 18.57 8.71 -15.15
C ARG A 59 18.43 9.21 -16.60
N LEU A 60 17.81 8.41 -17.47
CA LEU A 60 17.69 8.71 -18.90
C LEU A 60 16.42 9.52 -19.24
N PHE A 61 15.31 9.22 -18.58
CA PHE A 61 14.00 9.76 -18.92
C PHE A 61 13.39 10.65 -17.83
N GLY A 62 14.06 10.83 -16.68
CA GLY A 62 13.52 11.56 -15.52
C GLY A 62 13.03 12.96 -15.86
N ILE A 63 13.82 13.76 -16.58
CA ILE A 63 13.41 15.12 -16.96
C ILE A 63 12.17 15.12 -17.87
N LYS A 64 12.14 14.26 -18.90
CA LYS A 64 11.01 14.14 -19.84
C LYS A 64 9.74 13.69 -19.11
N ALA A 65 9.87 12.71 -18.23
CA ALA A 65 8.76 12.19 -17.44
C ALA A 65 8.21 13.24 -16.46
N ILE A 66 9.08 14.00 -15.80
CA ILE A 66 8.66 15.09 -14.90
C ILE A 66 8.02 16.23 -15.67
N THR A 67 8.56 16.62 -16.82
CA THR A 67 7.95 17.65 -17.68
C THR A 67 6.54 17.23 -18.09
N SER A 68 6.39 15.99 -18.56
CA SER A 68 5.08 15.45 -18.93
C SER A 68 4.12 15.36 -17.73
N PHE A 69 4.62 15.04 -16.54
CA PHE A 69 3.82 14.95 -15.31
C PHE A 69 3.41 16.32 -14.75
N THR A 70 4.28 17.32 -14.88
CA THR A 70 4.11 18.65 -14.26
C THR A 70 3.27 19.60 -15.12
N GLY A 71 3.21 19.35 -16.43
CA GLY A 71 2.46 20.14 -17.40
C GLY A 71 3.17 21.45 -17.78
N GLU A 72 2.79 22.00 -18.94
CA GLU A 72 3.47 23.14 -19.57
C GLU A 72 3.36 24.45 -18.78
N ASN A 73 2.38 24.58 -17.88
CA ASN A 73 2.16 25.81 -17.10
C ASN A 73 3.08 25.94 -15.87
N ASN A 74 3.93 24.96 -15.58
CA ASN A 74 4.75 24.90 -14.36
C ASN A 74 6.24 24.66 -14.69
N VAL A 75 6.76 25.24 -15.78
CA VAL A 75 8.13 24.99 -16.27
C VAL A 75 9.21 25.37 -15.25
N ASP A 76 8.97 26.43 -14.48
CA ASP A 76 9.95 27.01 -13.55
C ASP A 76 10.39 26.03 -12.45
N ILE A 77 9.54 25.07 -12.08
CA ILE A 77 9.82 24.09 -11.02
C ILE A 77 10.39 22.77 -11.55
N ILE A 78 10.44 22.57 -12.88
CA ILE A 78 10.87 21.31 -13.50
C ILE A 78 12.34 21.02 -13.20
N ASN A 79 13.22 22.02 -13.30
CA ASN A 79 14.66 21.82 -13.08
C ASN A 79 14.97 21.41 -11.63
N SER A 80 14.30 22.04 -10.66
CA SER A 80 14.39 21.69 -9.25
C SER A 80 13.84 20.28 -8.99
N ALA A 81 12.68 19.96 -9.58
CA ALA A 81 12.08 18.64 -9.47
C ALA A 81 12.95 17.54 -10.10
N ASN A 82 13.56 17.81 -11.24
CA ASN A 82 14.49 16.89 -11.88
C ASN A 82 15.74 16.67 -11.03
N THR A 83 16.29 17.73 -10.43
CA THR A 83 17.41 17.60 -9.48
C THR A 83 17.06 16.62 -8.36
N TYR A 84 15.87 16.77 -7.77
CA TYR A 84 15.36 15.84 -6.76
C TYR A 84 15.27 14.40 -7.28
N VAL A 85 14.62 14.18 -8.43
CA VAL A 85 14.41 12.85 -9.00
C VAL A 85 15.73 12.18 -9.41
N GLN A 86 16.71 12.92 -9.93
CA GLN A 86 18.01 12.37 -10.28
C GLN A 86 18.77 11.85 -9.05
N ILE A 87 18.74 12.60 -7.94
CA ILE A 87 19.40 12.19 -6.70
C ILE A 87 18.66 11.03 -6.04
N ARG A 88 17.33 11.08 -5.98
CA ARG A 88 16.49 9.99 -5.48
C ARG A 88 16.62 8.73 -6.34
N GLY A 89 16.86 8.91 -7.64
CA GLY A 89 17.06 7.83 -8.60
C GLY A 89 18.17 6.87 -8.18
N LEU A 90 19.22 7.37 -7.54
CA LEU A 90 20.33 6.57 -7.01
C LEU A 90 19.89 5.56 -5.94
N ALA A 91 18.81 5.85 -5.22
CA ALA A 91 18.30 4.98 -4.16
C ALA A 91 17.48 3.79 -4.68
N TRP A 92 17.00 3.80 -5.94
CA TRP A 92 16.06 2.78 -6.44
C TRP A 92 16.50 1.33 -6.21
N PRO A 93 17.76 0.93 -6.50
CA PRO A 93 18.22 -0.44 -6.24
C PRO A 93 18.12 -0.81 -4.77
N ALA A 94 18.62 0.05 -3.88
CA ALA A 94 18.59 -0.19 -2.44
C ALA A 94 17.15 -0.18 -1.90
N LEU A 95 16.32 0.75 -2.36
CA LEU A 95 14.93 0.91 -1.93
C LEU A 95 14.11 -0.36 -2.19
N LEU A 96 14.13 -0.88 -3.42
CA LEU A 96 13.33 -2.05 -3.77
C LEU A 96 13.87 -3.35 -3.14
N VAL A 97 15.19 -3.50 -3.03
CA VAL A 97 15.81 -4.58 -2.25
C VAL A 97 15.39 -4.49 -0.77
N GLY A 98 15.42 -3.30 -0.19
CA GLY A 98 15.00 -3.03 1.18
C GLY A 98 13.51 -3.35 1.41
N TRP A 99 12.64 -3.05 0.44
CA TRP A 99 11.22 -3.42 0.50
C TRP A 99 11.00 -4.92 0.49
N VAL A 100 11.73 -5.66 -0.35
CA VAL A 100 11.69 -7.13 -0.34
C VAL A 100 12.17 -7.64 1.01
N ALA A 101 13.30 -7.15 1.53
CA ALA A 101 13.85 -7.60 2.81
C ALA A 101 12.92 -7.29 3.99
N GLN A 102 12.31 -6.10 3.99
CA GLN A 102 11.27 -5.71 4.95
C GLN A 102 10.08 -6.66 4.89
N SER A 103 9.56 -6.93 3.69
CA SER A 103 8.38 -7.77 3.48
C SER A 103 8.64 -9.23 3.85
N ALA A 104 9.85 -9.73 3.58
CA ALA A 104 10.27 -11.05 4.00
C ALA A 104 10.34 -11.14 5.54
N SER A 105 10.93 -10.15 6.20
CA SER A 105 10.99 -10.07 7.67
C SER A 105 9.59 -10.07 8.29
N LEU A 106 8.66 -9.27 7.73
CA LEU A 106 7.27 -9.23 8.17
C LEU A 106 6.56 -10.57 7.95
N GLY A 107 6.72 -11.19 6.77
CA GLY A 107 6.18 -12.53 6.50
C GLY A 107 6.72 -13.61 7.44
N MET A 108 7.94 -13.42 7.97
CA MET A 108 8.54 -14.23 9.03
C MET A 108 8.11 -13.85 10.44
N LYS A 109 7.14 -12.93 10.58
CA LYS A 109 6.61 -12.39 11.83
C LYS A 109 7.62 -11.59 12.65
N ASP A 110 8.67 -11.07 11.99
CA ASP A 110 9.61 -10.16 12.61
C ASP A 110 9.30 -8.70 12.24
N SER A 111 8.62 -8.02 13.16
CA SER A 111 8.34 -6.59 13.03
C SER A 111 9.43 -5.71 13.67
N TRP A 112 10.31 -6.28 14.50
CA TRP A 112 11.25 -5.49 15.31
C TRP A 112 12.47 -5.04 14.50
N GLY A 113 13.02 -5.92 13.65
CA GLY A 113 14.06 -5.56 12.69
C GLY A 113 13.62 -4.40 11.78
N PRO A 114 12.49 -4.52 11.07
CA PRO A 114 11.93 -3.44 10.25
C PRO A 114 11.65 -2.15 11.01
N LEU A 115 11.06 -2.22 12.21
CA LEU A 115 10.76 -1.04 13.01
C LEU A 115 12.03 -0.26 13.38
N LYS A 116 13.09 -0.96 13.83
CA LYS A 116 14.38 -0.34 14.14
C LYS A 116 15.00 0.34 12.93
N ALA A 117 15.00 -0.34 11.78
CA ALA A 117 15.55 0.18 10.54
C ALA A 117 14.82 1.47 10.10
N LEU A 118 13.49 1.48 10.15
CA LEU A 118 12.68 2.65 9.80
C LEU A 118 12.85 3.80 10.80
N ALA A 119 12.96 3.52 12.09
CA ALA A 119 13.19 4.55 13.10
C ALA A 119 14.54 5.25 12.90
N ILE A 120 15.61 4.48 12.70
CA ILE A 120 16.95 5.03 12.42
C ILE A 120 16.96 5.82 11.12
N ALA A 121 16.36 5.28 10.06
CA ALA A 121 16.27 5.99 8.78
C ALA A 121 15.48 7.30 8.89
N THR A 122 14.42 7.35 9.69
CA THR A 122 13.64 8.57 9.94
C THR A 122 14.49 9.63 10.65
N VAL A 123 15.28 9.23 11.66
CA VAL A 123 16.21 10.14 12.36
C VAL A 123 17.30 10.65 11.41
N ILE A 124 17.90 9.78 10.60
CA ILE A 124 18.90 10.15 9.59
C ILE A 124 18.31 11.13 8.57
N ASN A 125 17.09 10.87 8.09
CA ASN A 125 16.41 11.73 7.14
C ASN A 125 16.14 13.12 7.73
N GLY A 126 15.49 13.20 8.90
CA GLY A 126 15.17 14.48 9.52
C GLY A 126 16.42 15.28 9.92
N THR A 127 17.45 14.61 10.45
CA THR A 127 18.74 15.26 10.75
C THR A 127 19.43 15.73 9.48
N GLY A 128 19.43 14.89 8.43
CA GLY A 128 19.98 15.21 7.12
C GLY A 128 19.30 16.40 6.47
N ASP A 129 17.96 16.48 6.56
CA ASP A 129 17.20 17.62 6.04
C ASP A 129 17.61 18.92 6.74
N ILE A 130 17.73 18.90 8.08
CA ILE A 130 18.18 20.08 8.83
C ILE A 130 19.61 20.47 8.42
N VAL A 131 20.54 19.52 8.40
CA VAL A 131 21.96 19.78 8.10
C VAL A 131 22.15 20.26 6.65
N LEU A 132 21.66 19.49 5.68
CA LEU A 132 21.90 19.76 4.26
C LEU A 132 21.09 20.95 3.75
N CYS A 133 19.84 21.12 4.19
CA CYS A 133 19.00 22.21 3.70
C CYS A 133 19.25 23.52 4.43
N ARG A 134 19.42 23.49 5.77
CA ARG A 134 19.55 24.72 6.56
C ARG A 134 21.00 25.18 6.71
N PHE A 135 21.92 24.29 7.07
CA PHE A 135 23.31 24.68 7.37
C PHE A 135 24.19 24.75 6.12
N PHE A 136 24.02 23.83 5.17
CA PHE A 136 24.77 23.86 3.91
C PHE A 136 24.00 24.50 2.74
N SER A 137 22.74 24.89 2.95
CA SER A 137 21.91 25.58 1.95
C SER A 137 21.78 24.83 0.61
N TYR A 138 21.86 23.50 0.61
CA TYR A 138 21.68 22.68 -0.60
C TYR A 138 20.22 22.58 -1.07
N GLY A 139 19.27 23.15 -0.31
CA GLY A 139 17.86 23.21 -0.68
C GLY A 139 17.29 21.85 -1.07
N ILE A 140 16.64 21.78 -2.23
CA ILE A 140 15.99 20.56 -2.72
C ILE A 140 16.96 19.40 -2.97
N ALA A 141 18.21 19.69 -3.35
CA ALA A 141 19.23 18.67 -3.51
C ALA A 141 19.63 18.08 -2.16
N GLY A 142 19.70 18.92 -1.12
CA GLY A 142 19.92 18.49 0.26
C GLY A 142 18.85 17.53 0.74
N ALA A 143 17.57 17.88 0.55
CA ALA A 143 16.44 17.03 0.93
C ALA A 143 16.45 15.68 0.18
N ALA A 144 16.80 15.71 -1.11
CA ALA A 144 16.93 14.49 -1.91
C ALA A 144 18.03 13.57 -1.36
N TRP A 145 19.20 14.12 -1.03
CA TRP A 145 20.32 13.36 -0.46
C TRP A 145 20.00 12.79 0.93
N ALA A 146 19.39 13.58 1.81
CA ALA A 146 18.96 13.12 3.13
C ALA A 146 18.02 11.90 3.02
N THR A 147 17.11 11.93 2.06
CA THR A 147 16.17 10.82 1.80
C THR A 147 16.84 9.63 1.11
N THR A 148 17.77 9.87 0.18
CA THR A 148 18.53 8.80 -0.47
C THR A 148 19.39 8.03 0.53
N VAL A 149 20.14 8.73 1.38
CA VAL A 149 21.01 8.10 2.38
C VAL A 149 20.19 7.33 3.42
N SER A 150 19.10 7.92 3.93
CA SER A 150 18.25 7.23 4.91
C SER A 150 17.67 5.93 4.37
N GLN A 151 17.26 5.89 3.11
CA GLN A 151 16.71 4.69 2.48
C GLN A 151 17.76 3.62 2.21
N VAL A 152 18.98 4.01 1.83
CA VAL A 152 20.11 3.08 1.69
C VAL A 152 20.45 2.44 3.04
N VAL A 153 20.48 3.25 4.12
CA VAL A 153 20.70 2.73 5.48
C VAL A 153 19.56 1.81 5.92
N ALA A 154 18.31 2.18 5.68
CA ALA A 154 17.15 1.31 5.95
C ALA A 154 17.30 -0.03 5.23
N ALA A 155 17.61 -0.02 3.94
CA ALA A 155 17.77 -1.24 3.14
C ALA A 155 18.88 -2.13 3.70
N TYR A 156 20.04 -1.56 4.02
CA TYR A 156 21.13 -2.30 4.66
C TYR A 156 20.69 -2.95 5.98
N MET A 157 20.01 -2.20 6.83
CA MET A 157 19.51 -2.72 8.11
C MET A 157 18.44 -3.81 7.94
N MET A 158 17.59 -3.72 6.92
CA MET A 158 16.62 -4.78 6.60
C MET A 158 17.31 -6.08 6.18
N ILE A 159 18.37 -5.97 5.37
CA ILE A 159 19.20 -7.12 4.98
C ILE A 159 19.89 -7.72 6.20
N GLN A 160 20.39 -6.89 7.10
CA GLN A 160 20.97 -7.36 8.36
C GLN A 160 19.93 -8.07 9.24
N ALA A 161 18.69 -7.56 9.31
CA ALA A 161 17.62 -8.22 10.06
C ALA A 161 17.33 -9.64 9.52
N LEU A 162 17.39 -9.85 8.19
CA LEU A 162 17.28 -11.19 7.60
C LEU A 162 18.47 -12.08 7.98
N ASN A 163 19.69 -11.53 7.94
CA ASN A 163 20.91 -12.24 8.37
C ASN A 163 20.83 -12.70 9.83
N ASP A 164 20.36 -11.83 10.72
CA ASP A 164 20.19 -12.12 12.15
C ASP A 164 19.15 -13.24 12.40
N LYS A 165 18.24 -13.46 11.45
CA LYS A 165 17.27 -14.58 11.47
C LYS A 165 17.80 -15.87 10.86
N GLY A 166 19.05 -15.89 10.42
CA GLY A 166 19.71 -17.07 9.85
C GLY A 166 19.50 -17.26 8.35
N TYR A 167 19.00 -16.24 7.63
CA TYR A 167 18.88 -16.25 6.17
C TYR A 167 19.97 -15.40 5.54
N LYS A 168 20.48 -15.80 4.38
CA LYS A 168 21.50 -15.05 3.65
C LYS A 168 20.82 -13.93 2.85
N GLY A 169 20.72 -12.74 3.43
CA GLY A 169 20.09 -11.57 2.82
C GLY A 169 20.83 -11.00 1.60
N CYS A 170 22.07 -11.43 1.35
CA CYS A 170 22.82 -11.08 0.13
C CYS A 170 22.90 -12.23 -0.89
N ALA A 171 22.26 -13.37 -0.63
CA ALA A 171 22.17 -14.43 -1.62
C ALA A 171 21.12 -14.03 -2.66
N ILE A 172 21.51 -14.06 -3.93
CA ILE A 172 20.67 -13.67 -5.05
C ILE A 172 20.63 -14.85 -6.02
N SER A 173 19.42 -15.25 -6.42
CA SER A 173 19.19 -16.37 -7.34
C SER A 173 18.37 -15.88 -8.53
N ILE A 174 18.77 -16.27 -9.74
CA ILE A 174 17.99 -15.96 -10.94
C ILE A 174 16.76 -16.88 -10.95
N PRO A 175 15.53 -16.35 -11.02
CA PRO A 175 14.34 -17.18 -11.09
C PRO A 175 14.26 -17.91 -12.43
N SER A 176 13.75 -19.13 -12.38
CA SER A 176 13.32 -19.87 -13.55
C SER A 176 12.06 -19.23 -14.19
N PRO A 177 11.76 -19.54 -15.47
CA PRO A 177 10.55 -19.06 -16.12
C PRO A 177 9.26 -19.42 -15.37
N ASP A 178 9.21 -20.60 -14.77
CA ASP A 178 8.05 -21.07 -13.99
C ASP A 178 7.89 -20.27 -12.69
N GLU A 179 8.99 -19.95 -12.00
CA GLU A 179 8.97 -19.10 -10.81
C GLU A 179 8.56 -17.66 -11.14
N LEU A 180 9.05 -17.11 -12.26
CA LEU A 180 8.59 -15.81 -12.76
C LEU A 180 7.09 -15.81 -13.05
N LEU A 181 6.59 -16.87 -13.69
CA LEU A 181 5.17 -17.01 -13.98
C LEU A 181 4.34 -17.09 -12.69
N GLN A 182 4.80 -17.81 -11.67
CA GLN A 182 4.13 -17.86 -10.37
C GLN A 182 4.07 -16.48 -9.70
N ILE A 183 5.18 -15.75 -9.70
CA ILE A 183 5.22 -14.39 -9.14
C ILE A 183 4.27 -13.48 -9.92
N PHE A 184 4.24 -13.58 -11.24
CA PHE A 184 3.32 -12.81 -12.08
C PHE A 184 1.85 -13.15 -11.81
N MET A 185 1.53 -14.44 -11.61
CA MET A 185 0.18 -14.87 -11.23
C MET A 185 -0.27 -14.32 -9.87
N ILE A 186 0.67 -14.03 -8.97
CA ILE A 186 0.38 -13.35 -7.71
C ILE A 186 0.27 -11.83 -7.91
N ALA A 187 1.22 -11.26 -8.64
CA ALA A 187 1.36 -9.82 -8.84
C ALA A 187 0.24 -9.22 -9.70
N GLY A 188 -0.19 -9.89 -10.77
CA GLY A 188 -1.18 -9.38 -11.72
C GLY A 188 -2.53 -9.04 -11.07
N PRO A 189 -3.17 -9.95 -10.32
CA PRO A 189 -4.40 -9.68 -9.60
C PRO A 189 -4.27 -8.57 -8.54
N VAL A 190 -3.12 -8.53 -7.83
CA VAL A 190 -2.81 -7.49 -6.84
C VAL A 190 -2.66 -6.13 -7.52
N PHE A 191 -1.95 -6.06 -8.64
CA PHE A 191 -1.79 -4.86 -9.44
C PHE A 191 -3.15 -4.34 -9.92
N LEU A 192 -3.99 -5.21 -10.47
CA LEU A 192 -5.34 -4.83 -10.90
C LEU A 192 -6.18 -4.26 -9.75
N THR A 193 -6.12 -4.90 -8.57
CA THR A 193 -6.77 -4.42 -7.34
C THR A 193 -6.31 -3.01 -6.97
N MET A 194 -5.00 -2.74 -7.03
CA MET A 194 -4.46 -1.42 -6.69
C MET A 194 -4.81 -0.37 -7.74
N MET A 195 -4.73 -0.71 -9.03
CA MET A 195 -5.13 0.18 -10.11
C MET A 195 -6.60 0.55 -10.04
N SER A 196 -7.50 -0.38 -9.69
CA SER A 196 -8.92 -0.08 -9.46
C SER A 196 -9.14 0.94 -8.34
N LYS A 197 -8.38 0.83 -7.23
CA LYS A 197 -8.46 1.81 -6.13
C LYS A 197 -7.94 3.18 -6.57
N VAL A 198 -6.75 3.22 -7.18
CA VAL A 198 -6.15 4.48 -7.67
C VAL A 198 -7.07 5.16 -8.68
N ALA A 199 -7.64 4.40 -9.62
CA ALA A 199 -8.58 4.92 -10.61
C ALA A 199 -9.85 5.50 -9.94
N PHE A 200 -10.43 4.80 -8.94
CA PHE A 200 -11.59 5.31 -8.22
C PHE A 200 -11.30 6.63 -7.47
N TYR A 201 -10.21 6.69 -6.72
CA TYR A 201 -9.82 7.93 -6.02
C TYR A 201 -9.51 9.07 -7.01
N SER A 202 -8.89 8.76 -8.15
CA SER A 202 -8.64 9.74 -9.20
C SER A 202 -9.94 10.29 -9.80
N LEU A 203 -10.96 9.44 -9.97
CA LEU A 203 -12.29 9.88 -10.41
C LEU A 203 -12.95 10.82 -9.38
N LEU A 204 -12.83 10.54 -8.09
CA LEU A 204 -13.34 11.44 -7.05
C LEU A 204 -12.71 12.84 -7.16
N VAL A 205 -11.39 12.90 -7.34
CA VAL A 205 -10.66 14.17 -7.52
C VAL A 205 -11.10 14.86 -8.81
N TYR A 206 -11.24 14.12 -9.91
CA TYR A 206 -11.69 14.66 -11.20
C TYR A 206 -13.07 15.33 -11.07
N PHE A 207 -14.05 14.64 -10.47
CA PHE A 207 -15.36 15.22 -10.25
C PHE A 207 -15.32 16.41 -9.29
N ALA A 208 -14.59 16.33 -8.18
CA ALA A 208 -14.44 17.46 -7.26
C ALA A 208 -13.83 18.71 -7.93
N THR A 209 -12.91 18.52 -8.88
CA THR A 209 -12.26 19.60 -9.63
C THR A 209 -13.24 20.37 -10.51
N SER A 210 -14.28 19.71 -11.02
CA SER A 210 -15.32 20.34 -11.84
C SER A 210 -16.34 21.18 -11.04
N MET A 211 -16.30 21.18 -9.70
CA MET A 211 -17.34 21.75 -8.82
C MET A 211 -16.97 23.12 -8.20
N GLY A 212 -15.91 23.77 -8.68
CA GLY A 212 -15.46 25.10 -8.21
C GLY A 212 -14.34 25.05 -7.17
N THR A 213 -13.66 26.19 -7.00
CA THR A 213 -12.40 26.32 -6.25
C THR A 213 -12.53 25.97 -4.76
N GLN A 214 -13.62 26.36 -4.14
CA GLN A 214 -13.88 26.17 -2.71
C GLN A 214 -14.21 24.69 -2.43
N THR A 215 -14.97 24.07 -3.32
CA THR A 215 -15.33 22.66 -3.28
C THR A 215 -14.09 21.76 -3.42
N ILE A 216 -13.23 22.04 -4.40
CA ILE A 216 -11.99 21.28 -4.55
C ILE A 216 -11.06 21.50 -3.35
N ALA A 217 -10.96 22.72 -2.80
CA ALA A 217 -10.16 22.98 -1.61
C ALA A 217 -10.63 22.14 -0.40
N ALA A 218 -11.94 22.08 -0.15
CA ALA A 218 -12.52 21.24 0.89
C ALA A 218 -12.27 19.75 0.64
N HIS A 219 -12.44 19.29 -0.60
CA HIS A 219 -12.13 17.92 -0.99
C HIS A 219 -10.67 17.56 -0.71
N GLN A 220 -9.72 18.42 -1.08
CA GLN A 220 -8.29 18.18 -0.89
C GLN A 220 -7.93 18.05 0.59
N VAL A 221 -8.46 18.91 1.46
CA VAL A 221 -8.23 18.77 2.92
C VAL A 221 -8.74 17.42 3.40
N MET A 222 -9.99 17.08 3.08
CA MET A 222 -10.66 15.90 3.62
C MET A 222 -10.07 14.60 3.05
N VAL A 223 -9.69 14.56 1.77
CA VAL A 223 -9.07 13.37 1.16
C VAL A 223 -7.66 13.13 1.69
N GLN A 224 -6.88 14.18 1.97
CA GLN A 224 -5.54 14.01 2.53
C GLN A 224 -5.59 13.49 3.98
N LEU A 225 -6.52 14.01 4.80
CA LEU A 225 -6.79 13.44 6.12
C LEU A 225 -7.25 11.98 6.03
N PHE A 226 -8.10 11.66 5.05
CA PHE A 226 -8.56 10.29 4.82
C PHE A 226 -7.38 9.37 4.51
N MET A 227 -6.52 9.74 3.57
CA MET A 227 -5.39 8.92 3.12
C MET A 227 -4.35 8.71 4.22
N ILE A 228 -4.07 9.74 5.04
CA ILE A 228 -3.19 9.63 6.21
C ILE A 228 -3.73 8.58 7.19
N CYS A 229 -5.03 8.62 7.50
CA CYS A 229 -5.65 7.68 8.43
C CYS A 229 -5.82 6.28 7.81
N ALA A 230 -6.08 6.17 6.50
CA ALA A 230 -6.31 4.89 5.84
C ALA A 230 -5.13 3.92 5.97
N VAL A 231 -3.89 4.44 5.97
CA VAL A 231 -2.65 3.65 6.14
C VAL A 231 -2.61 2.91 7.49
N TRP A 232 -3.31 3.41 8.51
CA TRP A 232 -3.25 2.86 9.87
C TRP A 232 -3.89 1.47 9.98
N GLY A 233 -4.68 1.05 8.99
CA GLY A 233 -5.20 -0.32 8.92
C GLY A 233 -4.25 -1.34 8.28
N GLU A 234 -3.16 -0.91 7.64
CA GLU A 234 -2.21 -1.80 6.96
C GLU A 234 -1.56 -2.84 7.90
N PRO A 235 -1.23 -2.53 9.17
CA PRO A 235 -0.75 -3.54 10.11
C PRO A 235 -1.70 -4.73 10.30
N LEU A 236 -3.01 -4.54 10.18
CA LEU A 236 -3.99 -5.64 10.25
C LEU A 236 -3.91 -6.53 9.00
N SER A 237 -3.75 -5.93 7.82
CA SER A 237 -3.50 -6.65 6.56
C SER A 237 -2.22 -7.48 6.63
N GLN A 238 -1.12 -6.87 7.10
CA GLN A 238 0.17 -7.54 7.26
C GLN A 238 0.11 -8.67 8.29
N THR A 239 -0.62 -8.48 9.39
CA THR A 239 -0.85 -9.54 10.39
C THR A 239 -1.58 -10.72 9.76
N ALA A 240 -2.61 -10.48 8.96
CA ALA A 240 -3.28 -11.57 8.22
C ALA A 240 -2.31 -12.30 7.29
N GLN A 241 -1.53 -11.57 6.48
CA GLN A 241 -0.57 -12.14 5.53
C GLN A 241 0.56 -12.93 6.18
N SER A 242 0.97 -12.58 7.40
CA SER A 242 2.08 -13.23 8.09
C SER A 242 1.65 -14.46 8.90
N PHE A 243 0.44 -14.44 9.48
CA PHE A 243 -0.02 -15.50 10.39
C PHE A 243 -1.01 -16.48 9.74
N MET A 244 -1.84 -16.04 8.80
CA MET A 244 -2.85 -16.90 8.18
C MET A 244 -2.26 -18.04 7.33
N PRO A 245 -1.14 -17.87 6.57
CA PRO A 245 -0.59 -18.95 5.75
C PRO A 245 -0.19 -20.19 6.56
N GLU A 246 0.33 -20.02 7.78
CA GLU A 246 0.62 -21.15 8.68
C GLU A 246 -0.64 -21.94 9.04
N LEU A 247 -1.74 -21.23 9.29
CA LEU A 247 -3.01 -21.84 9.71
C LEU A 247 -3.74 -22.50 8.53
N LEU A 248 -3.49 -22.07 7.30
CA LEU A 248 -4.12 -22.57 6.08
C LEU A 248 -3.31 -23.66 5.36
N TYR A 249 -2.01 -23.44 5.19
CA TYR A 249 -1.14 -24.25 4.34
C TYR A 249 0.02 -24.89 5.09
N GLY A 250 0.17 -24.59 6.38
CA GLY A 250 1.28 -25.10 7.18
C GLY A 250 1.10 -26.56 7.59
N VAL A 251 2.20 -27.16 8.06
CA VAL A 251 2.22 -28.54 8.57
C VAL A 251 1.24 -28.69 9.75
N ASN A 252 1.10 -27.66 10.57
CA ASN A 252 0.17 -27.58 11.71
C ASN A 252 -1.13 -26.85 11.37
N ARG A 253 -1.65 -27.05 10.14
CA ARG A 253 -2.89 -26.42 9.65
C ARG A 253 -4.02 -26.52 10.68
N ASN A 254 -4.71 -25.40 10.92
CA ASN A 254 -5.83 -25.34 11.85
C ASN A 254 -6.84 -24.26 11.43
N LEU A 255 -7.88 -24.68 10.72
CA LEU A 255 -8.93 -23.78 10.23
C LEU A 255 -9.74 -23.13 11.36
N SER A 256 -9.86 -23.77 12.53
CA SER A 256 -10.52 -23.17 13.69
C SER A 256 -9.75 -21.94 14.18
N LYS A 257 -8.42 -22.07 14.33
CA LYS A 257 -7.54 -20.94 14.66
C LYS A 257 -7.52 -19.88 13.56
N ALA A 258 -7.58 -20.27 12.28
CA ALA A 258 -7.68 -19.33 11.16
C ALA A 258 -8.95 -18.45 11.27
N ARG A 259 -10.10 -19.06 11.59
CA ARG A 259 -11.36 -18.35 11.84
C ARG A 259 -11.30 -17.46 13.09
N MET A 260 -10.65 -17.92 14.16
CA MET A 260 -10.42 -17.09 15.35
C MET A 260 -9.54 -15.88 15.04
N LEU A 261 -8.48 -16.05 14.24
CA LEU A 261 -7.62 -14.97 13.79
C LEU A 261 -8.41 -13.96 12.94
N LEU A 262 -9.18 -14.42 11.95
CA LEU A 262 -10.05 -13.54 11.16
C LEU A 262 -11.02 -12.75 12.06
N LYS A 263 -11.69 -13.42 13.00
CA LYS A 263 -12.62 -12.77 13.94
C LYS A 263 -11.90 -11.69 14.77
N SER A 264 -10.72 -12.00 15.29
CA SER A 264 -9.91 -11.05 16.06
C SER A 264 -9.52 -9.84 15.21
N LEU A 265 -9.05 -10.07 13.99
CA LEU A 265 -8.65 -9.02 13.05
C LEU A 265 -9.82 -8.08 12.70
N VAL A 266 -11.01 -8.63 12.44
CA VAL A 266 -12.21 -7.82 12.13
C VAL A 266 -12.70 -7.04 13.36
N VAL A 267 -12.67 -7.65 14.56
CA VAL A 267 -13.05 -6.95 15.80
C VAL A 267 -12.10 -5.81 16.09
N VAL A 268 -10.79 -6.07 16.06
CA VAL A 268 -9.76 -5.04 16.26
C VAL A 268 -9.89 -3.95 15.18
N GLY A 269 -10.04 -4.35 13.91
CA GLY A 269 -10.24 -3.40 12.80
C GLY A 269 -11.46 -2.52 12.96
N THR A 270 -12.57 -3.07 13.45
CA THR A 270 -13.81 -2.31 13.63
C THR A 270 -13.71 -1.35 14.82
N SER A 271 -13.21 -1.84 15.96
CA SER A 271 -13.01 -1.00 17.14
C SER A 271 -12.02 0.13 16.86
N PHE A 272 -10.88 -0.20 16.26
CA PHE A 272 -9.85 0.76 15.90
C PHE A 272 -10.32 1.74 14.82
N GLY A 273 -11.00 1.26 13.78
CA GLY A 273 -11.55 2.10 12.73
C GLY A 273 -12.57 3.09 13.25
N LEU A 274 -13.44 2.68 14.18
CA LEU A 274 -14.40 3.58 14.83
C LEU A 274 -13.70 4.69 15.62
N ILE A 275 -12.68 4.33 16.42
CA ILE A 275 -11.89 5.30 17.20
C ILE A 275 -11.16 6.26 16.25
N LEU A 276 -10.46 5.71 15.26
CA LEU A 276 -9.68 6.47 14.29
C LEU A 276 -10.56 7.45 13.51
N ALA A 277 -11.71 6.99 12.99
CA ALA A 277 -12.64 7.82 12.27
C ALA A 277 -13.26 8.90 13.15
N SER A 278 -13.58 8.60 14.41
CA SER A 278 -14.12 9.59 15.36
C SER A 278 -13.11 10.71 15.61
N VAL A 279 -11.86 10.35 15.92
CA VAL A 279 -10.78 11.32 16.14
C VAL A 279 -10.54 12.13 14.87
N ALA A 280 -10.37 11.47 13.73
CA ALA A 280 -10.04 12.13 12.47
C ALA A 280 -11.17 13.03 11.95
N ALA A 281 -12.44 12.67 12.16
CA ALA A 281 -13.59 13.50 11.82
C ALA A 281 -13.77 14.70 12.77
N SER A 282 -13.38 14.54 14.05
CA SER A 282 -13.51 15.61 15.05
C SER A 282 -12.63 16.82 14.74
N VAL A 283 -11.45 16.62 14.14
CA VAL A 283 -10.50 17.71 13.84
C VAL A 283 -11.04 18.71 12.81
N PRO A 284 -11.45 18.33 11.58
CA PRO A 284 -12.06 19.26 10.63
C PRO A 284 -13.44 19.74 11.07
N TRP A 285 -14.14 19.01 11.95
CA TRP A 285 -15.42 19.46 12.49
C TRP A 285 -15.26 20.58 13.52
N LEU A 286 -14.42 20.39 14.54
CA LEU A 286 -14.24 21.32 15.67
C LEU A 286 -13.20 22.41 15.41
N PHE A 287 -12.15 22.10 14.62
CA PHE A 287 -11.03 23.00 14.36
C PHE A 287 -10.75 23.22 12.85
N PRO A 288 -11.77 23.53 12.02
CA PRO A 288 -11.61 23.65 10.58
C PRO A 288 -10.63 24.77 10.16
N LYS A 289 -10.48 25.80 11.00
CA LYS A 289 -9.60 26.96 10.76
C LYS A 289 -8.10 26.61 10.74
N ILE A 290 -7.72 25.42 11.22
CA ILE A 290 -6.34 24.91 11.08
C ILE A 290 -6.03 24.64 9.60
N PHE A 291 -7.03 24.28 8.79
CA PHE A 291 -6.86 23.91 7.39
C PHE A 291 -7.12 25.06 6.42
N SER A 292 -8.13 25.90 6.70
CA SER A 292 -8.46 27.03 5.84
C SER A 292 -9.09 28.18 6.63
N PRO A 293 -8.72 29.44 6.34
CA PRO A 293 -9.41 30.61 6.89
C PRO A 293 -10.73 30.93 6.14
N ASP A 294 -10.97 30.37 4.95
CA ASP A 294 -12.12 30.66 4.09
C ASP A 294 -13.41 30.00 4.64
N PRO A 295 -14.43 30.77 5.06
CA PRO A 295 -15.69 30.23 5.58
C PRO A 295 -16.42 29.29 4.61
N GLU A 296 -16.30 29.50 3.31
CA GLU A 296 -17.00 28.69 2.31
C GLU A 296 -16.34 27.30 2.16
N VAL A 297 -15.01 27.24 2.20
CA VAL A 297 -14.27 25.97 2.26
C VAL A 297 -14.64 25.19 3.53
N ILE A 298 -14.73 25.87 4.67
CA ILE A 298 -15.14 25.25 5.94
C ILE A 298 -16.56 24.66 5.83
N ARG A 299 -17.49 25.40 5.21
CA ARG A 299 -18.87 24.95 4.98
C ARG A 299 -18.91 23.69 4.12
N GLU A 300 -18.13 23.64 3.04
CA GLU A 300 -18.02 22.46 2.20
C GLU A 300 -17.40 21.27 2.94
N MET A 301 -16.37 21.49 3.77
CA MET A 301 -15.77 20.45 4.62
C MET A 301 -16.81 19.86 5.59
N HIS A 302 -17.60 20.71 6.27
CA HIS A 302 -18.62 20.28 7.21
C HIS A 302 -19.72 19.43 6.58
N LYS A 303 -20.10 19.69 5.32
CA LYS A 303 -21.07 18.87 4.58
C LYS A 303 -20.63 17.42 4.41
N ILE A 304 -19.31 17.16 4.39
CA ILE A 304 -18.74 15.85 4.09
C ILE A 304 -18.12 15.14 5.29
N VAL A 305 -18.17 15.72 6.50
CA VAL A 305 -17.67 15.07 7.73
C VAL A 305 -18.36 13.71 7.97
N LEU A 306 -19.67 13.62 7.76
CA LEU A 306 -20.40 12.37 7.95
C LEU A 306 -19.97 11.27 6.96
N PRO A 307 -20.02 11.47 5.62
CA PRO A 307 -19.56 10.43 4.71
C PRO A 307 -18.05 10.16 4.84
N TYR A 308 -17.23 11.14 5.22
CA TYR A 308 -15.83 10.92 5.60
C TYR A 308 -15.70 9.92 6.76
N PHE A 309 -16.44 10.14 7.85
CA PHE A 309 -16.45 9.24 9.01
C PHE A 309 -16.90 7.83 8.61
N LEU A 310 -18.00 7.71 7.86
CA LEU A 310 -18.55 6.43 7.42
C LEU A 310 -17.61 5.65 6.50
N ALA A 311 -16.85 6.34 5.64
CA ALA A 311 -15.87 5.71 4.78
C ALA A 311 -14.63 5.25 5.59
N LEU A 312 -14.16 6.09 6.52
CA LEU A 312 -12.94 5.83 7.27
C LEU A 312 -13.14 4.74 8.33
N CYS A 313 -14.30 4.70 9.00
CA CYS A 313 -14.53 3.80 10.13
C CYS A 313 -14.44 2.31 9.75
N VAL A 314 -14.80 1.98 8.51
CA VAL A 314 -14.77 0.61 7.98
C VAL A 314 -13.42 0.26 7.35
N THR A 315 -12.56 1.24 7.06
CA THR A 315 -11.32 1.06 6.29
C THR A 315 -10.36 0.05 6.93
N PRO A 316 -10.04 0.10 8.25
CA PRO A 316 -9.16 -0.90 8.85
C PRO A 316 -9.71 -2.33 8.78
N SER A 317 -11.02 -2.50 8.94
CA SER A 317 -11.65 -3.81 8.77
C SER A 317 -11.54 -4.32 7.33
N ILE A 318 -11.72 -3.47 6.33
CA ILE A 318 -11.52 -3.84 4.92
C ILE A 318 -10.10 -4.35 4.69
N LEU A 319 -9.08 -3.63 5.19
CA LEU A 319 -7.69 -4.03 5.02
C LEU A 319 -7.38 -5.36 5.70
N SER A 320 -8.01 -5.65 6.85
CA SER A 320 -7.89 -6.95 7.51
C SER A 320 -8.48 -8.11 6.68
N LEU A 321 -9.62 -7.87 6.01
CA LEU A 321 -10.29 -8.84 5.15
C LEU A 321 -9.51 -9.07 3.85
N GLU A 322 -9.07 -7.98 3.20
CA GLU A 322 -8.24 -8.04 2.00
C GLU A 322 -6.92 -8.74 2.28
N GLY A 323 -6.25 -8.42 3.39
CA GLY A 323 -5.04 -9.12 3.82
C GLY A 323 -5.27 -10.61 4.04
N THR A 324 -6.43 -11.00 4.58
CA THR A 324 -6.80 -12.43 4.74
C THR A 324 -7.02 -13.12 3.40
N LEU A 325 -7.69 -12.47 2.44
CA LEU A 325 -7.88 -13.00 1.09
C LEU A 325 -6.54 -13.16 0.35
N LEU A 326 -5.64 -12.18 0.49
CA LEU A 326 -4.28 -12.25 -0.04
C LEU A 326 -3.51 -13.40 0.60
N ALA A 327 -3.57 -13.53 1.92
CA ALA A 327 -2.90 -14.61 2.66
C ALA A 327 -3.37 -16.00 2.20
N GLY A 328 -4.68 -16.17 2.00
CA GLY A 328 -5.30 -17.38 1.47
C GLY A 328 -5.31 -17.51 -0.05
N ARG A 329 -4.52 -16.68 -0.76
CA ARG A 329 -4.33 -16.72 -2.23
C ARG A 329 -5.63 -16.72 -3.05
N ASP A 330 -6.71 -16.12 -2.54
CA ASP A 330 -7.95 -15.95 -3.30
C ASP A 330 -7.83 -14.72 -4.23
N LEU A 331 -6.78 -14.73 -5.06
CA LEU A 331 -6.31 -13.58 -5.83
C LEU A 331 -7.24 -13.27 -7.00
N LYS A 332 -7.83 -14.31 -7.62
CA LYS A 332 -8.82 -14.10 -8.68
C LYS A 332 -10.07 -13.42 -8.14
N PHE A 333 -10.54 -13.81 -6.95
CA PHE A 333 -11.68 -13.17 -6.31
C PHE A 333 -11.37 -11.71 -5.95
N ILE A 334 -10.22 -11.44 -5.32
CA ILE A 334 -9.90 -10.07 -4.89
C ILE A 334 -9.82 -9.11 -6.09
N SER A 335 -9.21 -9.53 -7.20
CA SER A 335 -9.08 -8.66 -8.38
C SER A 335 -10.40 -8.46 -9.13
N LEU A 336 -11.20 -9.52 -9.30
CA LEU A 336 -12.50 -9.42 -9.98
C LEU A 336 -13.51 -8.63 -9.14
N SER A 337 -13.55 -8.86 -7.83
CA SER A 337 -14.43 -8.11 -6.93
C SER A 337 -14.06 -6.63 -6.89
N MET A 338 -12.78 -6.28 -6.75
CA MET A 338 -12.36 -4.87 -6.78
C MET A 338 -12.65 -4.19 -8.12
N SER A 339 -12.40 -4.86 -9.24
CA SER A 339 -12.71 -4.32 -10.56
C SER A 339 -14.21 -4.07 -10.74
N SER A 340 -15.03 -5.01 -10.27
CA SER A 340 -16.50 -4.89 -10.33
C SER A 340 -17.01 -3.75 -9.43
N ILE A 341 -16.49 -3.67 -8.20
CA ILE A 341 -16.82 -2.59 -7.26
C ILE A 341 -16.41 -1.24 -7.84
N PHE A 342 -15.21 -1.14 -8.44
CA PHE A 342 -14.74 0.06 -9.11
C PHE A 342 -15.69 0.50 -10.22
N VAL A 343 -16.07 -0.40 -11.14
CA VAL A 343 -16.99 -0.07 -12.24
C VAL A 343 -18.34 0.41 -11.70
N LEU A 344 -18.96 -0.34 -10.79
CA LEU A 344 -20.27 0.00 -10.23
C LEU A 344 -20.25 1.30 -9.42
N ALA A 345 -19.23 1.50 -8.59
CA ALA A 345 -19.08 2.74 -7.81
C ALA A 345 -18.76 3.94 -8.70
N SER A 346 -18.04 3.75 -9.80
CA SER A 346 -17.78 4.82 -10.78
C SER A 346 -19.05 5.21 -11.51
N LEU A 347 -19.88 4.24 -11.92
CA LEU A 347 -21.21 4.53 -12.49
C LEU A 347 -22.11 5.26 -11.50
N LEU A 348 -22.10 4.86 -10.22
CA LEU A 348 -22.81 5.57 -9.17
C LEU A 348 -22.28 7.01 -9.01
N LEU A 349 -20.97 7.21 -8.96
CA LEU A 349 -20.34 8.53 -8.86
C LEU A 349 -20.77 9.43 -10.03
N MET A 350 -20.75 8.91 -11.26
CA MET A 350 -21.23 9.63 -12.45
C MET A 350 -22.71 10.03 -12.32
N LEU A 351 -23.56 9.11 -11.83
CA LEU A 351 -24.99 9.37 -11.63
C LEU A 351 -25.25 10.41 -10.53
N LEU A 352 -24.54 10.34 -9.41
CA LEU A 352 -24.70 11.31 -8.33
C LEU A 352 -24.19 12.70 -8.75
N SER A 353 -23.11 12.74 -9.53
CA SER A 353 -22.59 13.98 -10.09
C SER A 353 -23.55 14.59 -11.12
N SER A 354 -24.16 13.79 -12.00
CA SER A 354 -25.11 14.30 -13.00
C SER A 354 -26.40 14.83 -12.39
N LYS A 355 -26.80 14.31 -11.23
CA LYS A 355 -27.93 14.82 -10.43
C LYS A 355 -27.63 16.08 -9.63
N GLY A 356 -26.41 16.62 -9.70
CA GLY A 356 -26.05 17.86 -9.00
C GLY A 356 -25.96 17.72 -7.48
N LEU A 357 -25.73 16.51 -6.94
CA LEU A 357 -25.57 16.28 -5.50
C LEU A 357 -24.24 16.82 -4.93
N GLY A 358 -23.42 17.44 -5.78
CA GLY A 358 -22.17 18.11 -5.43
C GLY A 358 -21.17 17.20 -4.72
N LEU A 359 -20.34 17.81 -3.88
CA LEU A 359 -19.26 17.12 -3.17
C LEU A 359 -19.76 16.02 -2.22
N SER A 360 -20.91 16.23 -1.58
CA SER A 360 -21.53 15.22 -0.71
C SER A 360 -21.86 13.95 -1.49
N GLY A 361 -22.41 14.07 -2.72
CA GLY A 361 -22.64 12.94 -3.61
C GLY A 361 -21.36 12.14 -3.91
N CYS A 362 -20.24 12.82 -4.18
CA CYS A 362 -18.95 12.16 -4.39
C CYS A 362 -18.49 11.37 -3.15
N TRP A 363 -18.60 11.96 -1.96
CA TRP A 363 -18.18 11.31 -0.73
C TRP A 363 -19.11 10.15 -0.33
N PHE A 364 -20.41 10.23 -0.61
CA PHE A 364 -21.29 9.07 -0.44
C PHE A 364 -21.00 7.96 -1.46
N ALA A 365 -20.56 8.27 -2.69
CA ALA A 365 -20.04 7.26 -3.60
C ALA A 365 -18.81 6.55 -3.02
N LEU A 366 -17.92 7.28 -2.33
CA LEU A 366 -16.79 6.69 -1.59
C LEU A 366 -17.26 5.80 -0.43
N VAL A 367 -18.29 6.21 0.32
CA VAL A 367 -18.90 5.36 1.36
C VAL A 367 -19.37 4.05 0.74
N VAL A 368 -20.13 4.09 -0.35
CA VAL A 368 -20.60 2.88 -1.04
C VAL A 368 -19.41 2.03 -1.50
N PHE A 369 -18.38 2.64 -2.09
CA PHE A 369 -17.16 1.93 -2.48
C PHE A 369 -16.52 1.20 -1.29
N GLN A 370 -16.30 1.86 -0.15
CA GLN A 370 -15.70 1.22 1.03
C GLN A 370 -16.59 0.09 1.60
N TRP A 371 -17.88 0.35 1.80
CA TRP A 371 -18.77 -0.64 2.40
C TRP A 371 -19.03 -1.83 1.47
N SER A 372 -19.08 -1.64 0.15
CA SER A 372 -19.12 -2.76 -0.80
C SER A 372 -17.87 -3.63 -0.67
N ARG A 373 -16.67 -3.05 -0.55
CA ARG A 373 -15.42 -3.81 -0.31
C ARG A 373 -15.52 -4.63 0.97
N PHE A 374 -16.00 -4.02 2.05
CA PHE A 374 -16.18 -4.69 3.33
C PHE A 374 -17.13 -5.88 3.23
N PHE A 375 -18.36 -5.67 2.75
CA PHE A 375 -19.39 -6.71 2.73
C PHE A 375 -19.03 -7.85 1.77
N ILE A 376 -18.48 -7.55 0.60
CA ILE A 376 -18.11 -8.57 -0.39
C ILE A 376 -16.96 -9.43 0.13
N ALA A 377 -15.92 -8.82 0.71
CA ALA A 377 -14.79 -9.55 1.28
C ALA A 377 -15.19 -10.36 2.53
N LEU A 378 -15.99 -9.77 3.42
CA LEU A 378 -16.51 -10.45 4.61
C LEU A 378 -17.35 -11.66 4.20
N ARG A 379 -18.30 -11.47 3.28
CA ARG A 379 -19.13 -12.55 2.76
C ARG A 379 -18.25 -13.68 2.24
N ARG A 380 -17.29 -13.40 1.35
CA ARG A 380 -16.42 -14.44 0.76
C ARG A 380 -15.67 -15.25 1.82
N LEU A 381 -15.15 -14.60 2.86
CA LEU A 381 -14.41 -15.26 3.92
C LEU A 381 -15.30 -16.05 4.89
N THR A 382 -16.58 -15.72 4.98
CA THR A 382 -17.56 -16.41 5.85
C THR A 382 -18.40 -17.49 5.16
N LEU A 383 -18.31 -17.60 3.82
CA LEU A 383 -19.02 -18.65 3.09
C LEU A 383 -18.46 -20.04 3.45
N SER A 384 -19.34 -21.05 3.48
CA SER A 384 -19.00 -22.43 3.82
C SER A 384 -18.06 -23.10 2.81
N ASP A 385 -18.08 -22.66 1.56
CA ASP A 385 -17.15 -23.09 0.49
C ASP A 385 -15.86 -22.24 0.45
N GLY A 386 -15.74 -21.24 1.33
CA GLY A 386 -14.59 -20.34 1.38
C GLY A 386 -13.33 -20.99 1.95
N ILE A 387 -12.19 -20.32 1.74
CA ILE A 387 -10.83 -20.77 2.13
C ILE A 387 -10.67 -21.10 3.63
N LEU A 388 -11.57 -20.60 4.50
CA LEU A 388 -11.53 -20.84 5.95
C LEU A 388 -12.46 -21.99 6.41
N TYR A 389 -13.27 -22.53 5.51
CA TYR A 389 -14.31 -23.51 5.83
C TYR A 389 -14.24 -24.77 4.94
N SER A 390 -13.78 -24.65 3.69
CA SER A 390 -13.64 -25.80 2.78
C SER A 390 -12.24 -26.42 2.88
N GLU A 391 -12.21 -27.69 3.30
CA GLU A 391 -10.97 -28.48 3.30
C GLU A 391 -10.46 -28.75 1.89
N GLU A 392 -11.37 -29.07 0.96
CA GLU A 392 -11.10 -29.35 -0.45
C GLU A 392 -10.51 -28.13 -1.18
N SER A 393 -11.08 -26.94 -0.99
CA SER A 393 -10.58 -25.71 -1.62
C SER A 393 -9.13 -25.41 -1.21
N THR A 394 -8.81 -25.64 0.07
CA THR A 394 -7.45 -25.44 0.58
C THR A 394 -6.50 -26.54 0.10
N GLN A 395 -6.96 -27.79 0.02
CA GLN A 395 -6.17 -28.91 -0.51
C GLN A 395 -5.87 -28.75 -2.00
N TYR A 396 -6.80 -28.23 -2.79
CA TYR A 396 -6.60 -27.93 -4.21
C TYR A 396 -5.49 -26.87 -4.41
N GLU A 397 -5.51 -25.79 -3.61
CA GLU A 397 -4.43 -24.79 -3.65
C GLU A 397 -3.10 -25.35 -3.12
N LEU A 398 -3.13 -26.25 -2.12
CA LEU A 398 -1.94 -26.95 -1.65
C LEU A 398 -1.37 -27.90 -2.71
N GLN A 399 -2.21 -28.54 -3.53
CA GLN A 399 -1.78 -29.38 -4.64
C GLN A 399 -1.14 -28.55 -5.75
N LYS A 400 -1.69 -27.38 -6.10
CA LYS A 400 -1.01 -26.43 -6.99
C LYS A 400 0.36 -26.00 -6.47
N LEU A 401 0.51 -25.85 -5.15
CA LEU A 401 1.78 -25.53 -4.50
C LEU A 401 2.81 -26.66 -4.51
N LYS A 402 2.39 -27.91 -4.73
CA LYS A 402 3.26 -29.11 -4.76
C LYS A 402 3.54 -29.62 -6.18
N ALA A 403 2.67 -29.29 -7.13
CA ALA A 403 2.79 -29.70 -8.54
C ALA A 403 3.85 -28.89 -9.32
N VAL A 404 4.52 -27.96 -8.64
CA VAL A 404 5.64 -27.15 -9.11
C VAL A 404 6.69 -27.16 -8.02
#